data_AF-A0A1V5MZN1-F1
#
_entry.id   AF-A0A1V5MZN1-F1
#
_cell.length_a   1.000
_cell.length_b   1.000
_cell.length_c   1.000
_cell.angle_alpha   90.00
_cell.angle_beta   90.00
_cell.angle_gamma   90.00
#
_symmetry.space_group_name_H-M   'P 1'
#
loop_
_entity.id
_entity.type
_entity.pdbx_description
1 polymer ?
#
loop_
_entity_poly.entity_id
_entity_poly.type
_entity_poly.pdbx_seq_one_letter_code
_entity_poly.pdbx_strand_id
1 'polypeptide(L)'
;MDNFFKSICFLLVIFLSFLSCKNDAVSEKKHHTKPSPAIPELLKNDAITSEHLIKLSANLDSFSVIIESIADGIDEIGIKDIKKPSVIEKVQLMSLMLPYIPPAMALIKDLQKLDTISERIKDTLPEEKRNAFLAFENTYKLRFDSLNMRFKQYLSNDSTTVK
;
A
#
# COMPACT_ATOMS: atom_id res chain seq x y z
N MET A 1 -30.16 -0.36 35.75
CA MET A 1 -28.88 -0.45 35.02
C MET A 1 -27.78 -0.63 36.04
N ASP A 2 -27.39 -1.88 36.21
CA ASP A 2 -26.74 -2.43 37.40
C ASP A 2 -25.27 -2.04 37.54
N ASN A 3 -24.79 -2.01 38.78
CA ASN A 3 -23.37 -1.81 39.12
C ASN A 3 -22.41 -2.74 38.34
N PHE A 4 -22.92 -3.88 37.87
CA PHE A 4 -22.24 -4.80 36.97
C PHE A 4 -21.80 -4.15 35.64
N PHE A 5 -22.66 -3.36 35.00
CA PHE A 5 -22.33 -2.68 33.75
C PHE A 5 -21.26 -1.59 33.96
N LYS A 6 -21.33 -0.87 35.09
CA LYS A 6 -20.28 0.10 35.47
C LYS A 6 -18.92 -0.58 35.71
N SER A 7 -18.90 -1.74 36.38
CA SER A 7 -17.67 -2.51 36.58
C SER A 7 -17.06 -3.02 35.27
N ILE A 8 -17.90 -3.51 34.34
CA ILE A 8 -17.42 -3.97 33.03
C ILE A 8 -16.85 -2.79 32.23
N CYS A 9 -17.54 -1.65 32.17
CA CYS A 9 -17.03 -0.47 31.48
C CYS A 9 -15.71 0.04 32.09
N PHE A 10 -15.58 0.03 33.42
CA PHE A 10 -14.36 0.46 34.10
C PHE A 10 -13.16 -0.45 33.78
N LEU A 11 -13.37 -1.78 33.79
CA LEU A 11 -12.34 -2.75 33.39
C LEU A 11 -11.95 -2.59 31.92
N LEU A 12 -12.91 -2.26 31.05
CA LEU A 12 -12.69 -2.05 29.62
C LEU A 12 -11.88 -0.77 29.35
N VAL A 13 -12.11 0.31 30.10
CA VAL A 13 -11.30 1.54 30.04
C VAL A 13 -9.86 1.28 30.51
N ILE A 14 -9.67 0.52 31.59
CA ILE A 14 -8.32 0.15 32.06
C ILE A 14 -7.61 -0.70 31.00
N PHE A 15 -8.29 -1.70 30.43
CA PHE A 15 -7.73 -2.55 29.37
C PHE A 15 -7.35 -1.76 28.10
N LEU A 16 -8.20 -0.81 27.68
CA LEU A 16 -7.89 0.09 26.56
C LEU A 16 -6.72 1.03 26.87
N SER A 17 -6.54 1.44 28.13
CA SER A 17 -5.40 2.26 28.56
C SER A 17 -4.07 1.49 28.48
N PHE A 18 -4.09 0.18 28.79
CA PHE A 18 -2.92 -0.69 28.60
C PHE A 18 -2.59 -0.95 27.13
N LEU A 19 -3.59 -1.01 26.25
CA LEU A 19 -3.37 -1.12 24.81
C LEU A 19 -2.73 0.14 24.21
N SER A 20 -3.11 1.34 24.70
CA SER A 20 -2.49 2.59 24.28
C SER A 20 -1.05 2.77 24.80
N CYS A 21 -0.68 2.13 25.91
CA CYS A 21 0.68 2.18 26.49
C CYS A 21 1.74 1.35 25.73
N LYS A 22 1.40 0.68 24.62
CA LYS A 22 2.38 -0.10 23.83
C LYS A 22 2.84 0.55 22.52
N ASN A 23 2.37 1.76 22.18
CA ASN A 23 2.69 2.38 20.88
C ASN A 23 3.90 3.33 20.88
N ASP A 24 4.53 3.62 22.03
CA ASP A 24 5.69 4.53 22.10
C ASP A 24 7.05 3.84 21.89
N ALA A 25 7.07 2.65 21.31
CA ALA A 25 8.30 1.96 20.92
C ALA A 25 8.24 1.38 19.50
N VAL A 26 7.60 2.09 18.55
CA VAL A 26 7.92 1.92 17.13
C VAL A 26 9.25 2.63 16.89
N SER A 27 10.32 1.93 17.23
CA SER A 27 11.68 2.27 16.83
C SER A 27 11.69 2.61 15.34
N GLU A 28 12.27 3.75 15.00
CA GLU A 28 12.50 4.22 13.63
C GLU A 28 13.31 3.19 12.81
N LYS A 29 12.66 2.12 12.36
CA LYS A 29 13.17 1.31 11.27
C LYS A 29 13.10 2.22 10.04
N LYS A 30 14.25 2.66 9.54
CA LYS A 30 14.34 3.30 8.23
C LYS A 30 13.78 2.33 7.19
N HIS A 31 12.54 2.53 6.79
CA HIS A 31 11.93 1.78 5.69
C HIS A 31 12.80 1.98 4.45
N HIS A 32 13.44 0.90 3.99
CA HIS A 32 14.24 0.90 2.78
C HIS A 32 13.31 0.83 1.56
N THR A 33 12.44 1.84 1.41
CA THR A 33 11.60 1.98 0.23
C THR A 33 12.49 2.30 -0.96
N LYS A 34 12.44 1.48 -2.02
CA LYS A 34 13.03 1.89 -3.30
C LYS A 34 12.33 3.17 -3.76
N PRO A 35 13.04 4.23 -4.19
CA PRO A 35 12.39 5.46 -4.64
C PRO A 35 11.63 5.26 -5.95
N SER A 36 10.46 5.88 -6.10
CA SER A 36 9.66 5.83 -7.33
C SER A 36 10.47 6.19 -8.59
N PRO A 37 10.03 5.74 -9.78
CA PRO A 37 10.70 6.06 -11.02
C PRO A 37 10.89 7.58 -11.15
N ALA A 38 12.11 8.00 -11.45
CA ALA A 38 12.40 9.41 -11.65
C ALA A 38 11.64 9.91 -12.88
N ILE A 39 10.96 11.06 -12.72
CA ILE A 39 10.30 11.72 -13.85
C ILE A 39 11.38 12.24 -14.79
N PRO A 40 11.36 11.88 -16.08
CA PRO A 40 12.30 12.39 -17.07
C PRO A 40 12.31 13.93 -17.07
N GLU A 41 13.49 14.53 -17.15
CA GLU A 41 13.62 16.01 -17.11
C GLU A 41 12.81 16.70 -18.20
N LEU A 42 12.74 16.07 -19.38
CA LEU A 42 11.94 16.50 -20.54
C LEU A 42 10.44 16.63 -20.24
N LEU A 43 9.94 15.95 -19.20
CA LEU A 43 8.54 15.95 -18.77
C LEU A 43 8.28 16.82 -17.53
N LYS A 44 9.33 17.18 -16.76
CA LYS A 44 9.19 17.95 -15.52
C LYS A 44 8.58 19.34 -15.73
N ASN A 45 8.82 19.95 -16.89
CA ASN A 45 8.32 21.29 -17.24
C ASN A 45 7.12 21.25 -18.19
N ASP A 46 6.57 20.08 -18.47
CA ASP A 46 5.44 19.95 -19.39
C ASP A 46 4.12 20.21 -18.66
N ALA A 47 3.41 21.26 -19.06
CA ALA A 47 2.17 21.70 -18.41
C ALA A 47 1.04 20.65 -18.44
N ILE A 48 1.10 19.68 -19.36
CA ILE A 48 0.06 18.66 -19.52
C ILE A 48 0.30 17.49 -18.55
N THR A 49 1.55 17.20 -18.20
CA THR A 49 1.91 15.91 -17.57
C THR A 49 2.61 16.04 -16.23
N SER A 50 3.31 17.15 -15.96
CA SER A 50 4.25 17.25 -14.83
C SER A 50 3.58 17.03 -13.47
N GLU A 51 2.50 17.76 -13.18
CA GLU A 51 1.78 17.67 -11.89
C GLU A 51 1.19 16.27 -11.67
N HIS A 52 0.58 15.70 -12.72
CA HIS A 52 0.00 14.37 -12.65
C HIS A 52 1.05 13.29 -12.42
N LEU A 53 2.20 13.38 -13.11
CA LEU A 53 3.30 12.43 -12.96
C LEU A 53 3.95 12.54 -11.58
N ILE A 54 4.11 13.75 -11.04
CA ILE A 54 4.60 13.97 -9.66
C ILE A 54 3.67 13.33 -8.66
N LYS A 55 2.36 13.58 -8.77
CA LYS A 55 1.36 12.98 -7.88
C LYS A 55 1.34 11.45 -7.97
N LEU A 56 1.40 10.90 -9.18
CA LEU A 56 1.44 9.46 -9.39
C LEU A 56 2.69 8.82 -8.78
N SER A 57 3.84 9.48 -8.89
CA SER A 57 5.11 9.03 -8.28
C SER A 57 5.02 9.04 -6.75
N ALA A 58 4.52 10.13 -6.15
CA ALA A 58 4.32 10.22 -4.70
C ALA A 58 3.32 9.19 -4.16
N ASN A 59 2.23 8.95 -4.90
CA ASN A 59 1.26 7.91 -4.55
C ASN A 59 1.88 6.51 -4.62
N LEU A 60 2.79 6.26 -5.57
CA LEU A 60 3.45 4.96 -5.72
C LEU A 60 4.46 4.70 -4.59
N ASP A 61 5.15 5.75 -4.12
CA ASP A 61 5.98 5.68 -2.91
C ASP A 61 5.12 5.41 -1.67
N SER A 62 4.01 6.13 -1.52
CA SER A 62 3.07 5.92 -0.41
C SER A 62 2.52 4.49 -0.39
N PHE A 63 2.22 3.93 -1.56
CA PHE A 63 1.78 2.54 -1.66
C PHE A 63 2.92 1.57 -1.28
N SER A 64 4.17 1.84 -1.68
CA SER A 64 5.33 1.04 -1.26
C SER A 64 5.48 1.00 0.26
N VAL A 65 5.33 2.16 0.93
CA VAL A 65 5.38 2.26 2.40
C VAL A 65 4.33 1.35 3.03
N ILE A 66 3.09 1.37 2.54
CA ILE A 66 2.04 0.48 3.05
C ILE A 66 2.43 -1.00 2.91
N ILE A 67 2.94 -1.40 1.74
CA ILE A 67 3.34 -2.80 1.48
C ILE A 67 4.50 -3.24 2.37
N GLU A 68 5.44 -2.33 2.67
CA GLU A 68 6.54 -2.59 3.58
C GLU A 68 6.08 -2.66 5.04
N SER A 69 5.19 -1.76 5.49
CA SER A 69 4.61 -1.85 6.83
C SER A 69 3.84 -3.15 7.06
N ILE A 70 3.11 -3.65 6.04
CA ILE A 70 2.46 -4.96 6.14
C ILE A 70 3.49 -6.07 6.22
N ALA A 71 4.56 -6.03 5.42
CA ALA A 71 5.62 -7.05 5.47
C ALA A 71 6.31 -7.08 6.84
N ASP A 72 6.67 -5.92 7.38
CA ASP A 72 7.25 -5.80 8.72
C ASP A 72 6.29 -6.35 9.78
N GLY A 73 5.00 -6.02 9.69
CA GLY A 73 3.98 -6.54 10.60
C GLY A 73 3.82 -8.06 10.52
N ILE A 74 3.94 -8.67 9.33
CA ILE A 74 3.91 -10.12 9.11
C ILE A 74 5.10 -10.80 9.79
N ASP A 75 6.30 -10.22 9.65
CA ASP A 75 7.51 -10.70 10.29
C ASP A 75 7.39 -10.62 11.83
N GLU A 76 6.80 -9.55 12.35
CA GLU A 76 6.59 -9.34 13.79
C GLU A 76 5.59 -10.32 14.42
N ILE A 77 4.52 -10.68 13.70
CA ILE A 77 3.58 -11.71 14.14
C ILE A 77 4.06 -13.15 13.85
N GLY A 78 5.18 -13.30 13.14
CA GLY A 78 5.87 -14.57 12.93
C GLY A 78 5.24 -15.51 11.91
N ILE A 79 4.48 -15.00 10.94
CA ILE A 79 3.90 -15.83 9.86
C ILE A 79 5.02 -16.25 8.91
N LYS A 80 5.29 -17.56 8.84
CA LYS A 80 6.40 -18.10 8.03
C LYS A 80 6.01 -18.42 6.58
N ASP A 81 4.75 -18.76 6.32
CA ASP A 81 4.24 -19.07 4.99
C ASP A 81 2.91 -18.35 4.72
N ILE A 82 3.00 -17.14 4.14
CA ILE A 82 1.86 -16.31 3.78
C ILE A 82 0.99 -16.97 2.68
N LYS A 83 1.49 -17.98 1.95
CA LYS A 83 0.70 -18.68 0.92
C LYS A 83 -0.15 -19.81 1.51
N LYS A 84 0.23 -20.33 2.67
CA LYS A 84 -0.51 -21.38 3.39
C LYS A 84 -0.59 -21.08 4.89
N PRO A 85 -1.14 -19.92 5.28
CA PRO A 85 -1.29 -19.60 6.68
C PRO A 85 -2.30 -20.56 7.32
N SER A 86 -1.99 -20.98 8.55
CA SER A 86 -2.95 -21.64 9.43
C SER A 86 -4.15 -20.73 9.69
N VAL A 87 -5.24 -21.30 10.22
CA VAL A 87 -6.46 -20.53 10.52
C VAL A 87 -6.18 -19.34 11.45
N ILE A 88 -5.30 -19.52 12.44
CA ILE A 88 -4.91 -18.46 13.38
C ILE A 88 -4.11 -17.37 12.65
N GLU A 89 -3.13 -17.76 11.85
CA GLU A 89 -2.30 -16.83 11.08
C GLU A 89 -3.14 -16.03 10.06
N LYS A 90 -4.19 -16.63 9.48
CA LYS A 90 -5.14 -15.91 8.62
C LYS A 90 -5.86 -14.79 9.36
N VAL A 91 -6.36 -15.06 10.56
CA VAL A 91 -7.05 -14.04 11.38
C VAL A 91 -6.08 -12.93 11.77
N GLN A 92 -4.84 -13.27 12.13
CA GLN A 92 -3.81 -12.29 12.48
C GLN A 92 -3.43 -11.43 11.28
N LEU A 93 -3.22 -12.03 10.10
CA LEU A 93 -2.92 -11.32 8.86
C LEU A 93 -4.08 -10.39 8.47
N MET A 94 -5.33 -10.87 8.54
CA MET A 94 -6.48 -10.02 8.25
C MET A 94 -6.60 -8.84 9.22
N SER A 95 -6.34 -9.06 10.51
CA SER A 95 -6.35 -8.02 11.52
C SER A 95 -5.24 -6.99 11.29
N LEU A 96 -4.04 -7.44 10.90
CA LEU A 96 -2.92 -6.59 10.51
C LEU A 96 -3.26 -5.75 9.27
N MET A 97 -3.90 -6.34 8.26
CA MET A 97 -4.21 -5.67 7.00
C MET A 97 -5.36 -4.67 7.10
N LEU A 98 -6.34 -4.88 7.98
CA LEU A 98 -7.56 -4.08 8.07
C LEU A 98 -7.34 -2.56 8.04
N PRO A 99 -6.40 -1.95 8.81
CA PRO A 99 -6.14 -0.51 8.75
C PRO A 99 -5.55 -0.04 7.40
N TYR A 100 -4.89 -0.91 6.65
CA TYR A 100 -4.22 -0.58 5.40
C TYR A 100 -5.07 -0.78 4.16
N ILE A 101 -6.17 -1.54 4.22
CA ILE A 101 -7.01 -1.84 3.06
C ILE A 101 -7.63 -0.58 2.44
N PRO A 102 -8.36 0.28 3.18
CA PRO A 102 -8.94 1.49 2.60
C PRO A 102 -7.92 2.44 1.95
N PRO A 103 -6.79 2.82 2.59
CA PRO A 103 -5.82 3.70 1.96
C PRO A 103 -5.13 3.05 0.75
N ALA A 104 -4.82 1.75 0.81
CA ALA A 104 -4.24 1.03 -0.33
C ALA A 104 -5.19 1.03 -1.54
N MET A 105 -6.49 0.79 -1.33
CA MET A 105 -7.48 0.80 -2.41
C MET A 105 -7.65 2.19 -3.05
N ALA A 106 -7.61 3.26 -2.23
CA ALA A 106 -7.64 4.63 -2.74
C ALA A 106 -6.41 4.93 -3.62
N LEU A 107 -5.22 4.52 -3.17
CA LEU A 107 -3.99 4.65 -3.94
C LEU A 107 -4.06 3.85 -5.24
N ILE A 108 -4.46 2.57 -5.21
CA ILE A 108 -4.59 1.74 -6.42
C ILE A 108 -5.46 2.42 -7.49
N LYS A 109 -6.59 3.00 -7.10
CA LYS A 109 -7.48 3.73 -8.01
C LYS A 109 -6.79 4.95 -8.63
N ASP A 110 -6.00 5.68 -7.83
CA ASP A 110 -5.25 6.83 -8.34
C ASP A 110 -4.10 6.40 -9.26
N LEU A 111 -3.37 5.34 -8.93
CA LEU A 111 -2.24 4.82 -9.71
C LEU A 111 -2.68 4.31 -11.08
N GLN A 112 -3.90 3.76 -11.18
CA GLN A 112 -4.52 3.35 -12.45
C GLN A 112 -4.86 4.52 -13.39
N LYS A 113 -4.82 5.78 -12.92
CA LYS A 113 -5.06 6.95 -13.79
C LYS A 113 -3.94 7.17 -14.81
N LEU A 114 -2.79 6.51 -14.66
CA LEU A 114 -1.71 6.58 -15.64
C LEU A 114 -2.17 6.11 -17.03
N ASP A 115 -3.07 5.12 -17.11
CA ASP A 115 -3.59 4.63 -18.39
C ASP A 115 -4.36 5.73 -19.14
N THR A 116 -5.19 6.49 -18.41
CA THR A 116 -5.90 7.65 -18.97
C THR A 116 -4.95 8.74 -19.45
N ILE A 117 -3.84 8.94 -18.74
CA ILE A 117 -2.81 9.93 -19.12
C ILE A 117 -2.05 9.45 -20.36
N SER A 118 -1.72 8.15 -20.44
CA SER A 118 -1.04 7.54 -21.58
C SER A 118 -1.84 7.70 -22.87
N GLU A 119 -3.15 7.42 -22.82
CA GLU A 119 -4.02 7.61 -23.98
C GLU A 119 -4.12 9.07 -24.43
N ARG A 120 -4.12 10.03 -23.50
CA ARG A 120 -4.09 11.46 -23.85
C ARG A 120 -2.75 11.89 -24.46
N ILE A 121 -1.65 11.30 -24.03
CA ILE A 121 -0.31 11.73 -24.43
C ILE A 121 0.11 11.18 -25.79
N LYS A 122 -0.38 9.99 -26.18
CA LYS A 122 -0.01 9.30 -27.43
C LYS A 122 0.01 10.20 -28.66
N ASP A 123 -0.95 11.11 -28.79
CA ASP A 123 -1.09 11.98 -29.96
C ASP A 123 -0.75 13.45 -29.66
N THR A 124 -0.51 13.81 -28.41
CA THR A 124 -0.36 15.21 -27.98
C THR A 124 1.10 15.64 -27.79
N LEU A 125 1.99 14.71 -27.40
CA LEU A 125 3.40 15.05 -27.16
C LEU A 125 4.27 14.89 -28.41
N PRO A 126 5.28 15.77 -28.60
CA PRO A 126 6.37 15.55 -29.55
C PRO A 126 7.04 14.19 -29.33
N GLU A 127 7.57 13.59 -30.39
CA GLU A 127 8.14 12.23 -30.38
C GLU A 127 9.14 11.99 -29.25
N GLU A 128 10.06 12.93 -29.02
CA GLU A 128 11.08 12.83 -27.97
C GLU A 128 10.46 12.75 -26.56
N LYS A 129 9.52 13.65 -26.24
CA LYS A 129 8.81 13.65 -24.95
C LYS A 129 7.92 12.41 -24.79
N ARG A 130 7.31 11.96 -25.89
CA ARG A 130 6.49 10.75 -25.91
C ARG A 130 7.32 9.51 -25.62
N ASN A 131 8.50 9.38 -26.22
CA ASN A 131 9.42 8.28 -25.95
C ASN A 131 9.90 8.29 -24.48
N ALA A 132 10.22 9.47 -23.95
CA ALA A 132 10.53 9.63 -22.52
C ALA A 132 9.36 9.22 -21.62
N PHE A 133 8.12 9.59 -22.00
CA PHE A 133 6.92 9.20 -21.26
C PHE A 133 6.68 7.70 -21.30
N LEU A 134 6.80 7.05 -22.45
CA LEU A 134 6.62 5.60 -22.60
C LEU A 134 7.64 4.81 -21.76
N ALA A 135 8.90 5.27 -21.72
CA ALA A 135 9.92 4.66 -20.87
C ALA A 135 9.59 4.80 -19.37
N PHE A 136 9.11 5.97 -18.96
CA PHE A 136 8.61 6.21 -17.60
C PHE A 136 7.40 5.32 -17.29
N GLU A 137 6.41 5.27 -18.18
CA GLU A 137 5.18 4.50 -18.03
C GLU A 137 5.47 3.01 -17.83
N ASN A 138 6.36 2.45 -18.65
CA ASN A 138 6.75 1.04 -18.52
C ASN A 138 7.38 0.74 -17.15
N THR A 139 8.30 1.60 -16.71
CA THR A 139 8.97 1.46 -15.40
C THR A 139 7.96 1.58 -14.25
N TYR A 140 7.03 2.52 -14.38
CA TYR A 140 5.97 2.75 -13.41
C TYR A 140 5.04 1.54 -13.31
N LYS A 141 4.54 1.03 -14.43
CA LYS A 141 3.62 -0.12 -14.50
C LYS A 141 4.25 -1.35 -13.87
N LEU A 142 5.50 -1.68 -14.21
CA LEU A 142 6.22 -2.80 -13.62
C LEU A 142 6.30 -2.72 -12.09
N ARG A 143 6.58 -1.52 -11.56
CA ARG A 143 6.64 -1.31 -10.11
C ARG A 143 5.26 -1.39 -9.46
N PHE A 144 4.26 -0.74 -10.06
CA PHE A 144 2.88 -0.78 -9.58
C PHE A 144 2.34 -2.22 -9.53
N ASP A 145 2.53 -2.99 -10.61
CA ASP A 145 2.09 -4.38 -10.70
C ASP A 145 2.78 -5.25 -9.65
N SER A 146 4.08 -5.05 -9.43
CA SER A 146 4.82 -5.74 -8.37
C SER A 146 4.24 -5.46 -6.97
N LEU A 147 3.99 -4.20 -6.64
CA LEU A 147 3.38 -3.81 -5.35
C LEU A 147 1.95 -4.34 -5.23
N ASN A 148 1.15 -4.23 -6.28
CA ASN A 148 -0.24 -4.69 -6.31
C ASN A 148 -0.33 -6.21 -6.20
N MET A 149 0.60 -6.95 -6.80
CA MET A 149 0.71 -8.41 -6.65
C MET A 149 1.00 -8.79 -5.21
N ARG A 150 1.96 -8.13 -4.54
CA ARG A 150 2.25 -8.35 -3.11
C ARG A 150 1.04 -8.03 -2.24
N PHE A 151 0.38 -6.91 -2.49
CA PHE A 151 -0.84 -6.53 -1.77
C PHE A 151 -1.94 -7.59 -1.90
N LYS A 152 -2.20 -8.05 -3.13
CA LYS A 152 -3.17 -9.11 -3.41
C LYS A 152 -2.80 -10.42 -2.75
N GLN A 153 -1.51 -10.79 -2.70
CA GLN A 153 -1.05 -12.00 -2.01
C GLN A 153 -1.41 -11.98 -0.53
N TYR A 154 -1.32 -10.80 0.12
CA TYR A 154 -1.72 -10.67 1.52
C TYR A 154 -3.24 -10.78 1.70
N LEU A 155 -4.03 -10.27 0.74
CA LEU A 155 -5.50 -10.37 0.74
C LEU A 155 -6.03 -11.77 0.41
N SER A 156 -5.38 -12.48 -0.51
CA SER A 156 -5.86 -13.76 -1.03
C SER A 156 -5.50 -14.90 -0.08
N ASN A 157 -6.38 -15.14 0.90
CA ASN A 157 -6.32 -16.29 1.82
C ASN A 157 -7.58 -17.18 1.80
N ASP A 158 -8.50 -16.92 0.88
CA ASP A 158 -9.54 -17.84 0.43
C ASP A 158 -9.01 -18.62 -0.79
N SER A 159 -9.19 -19.91 -0.98
CA SER A 159 -9.80 -20.98 -0.22
C SER A 159 -9.30 -22.28 -0.87
N THR A 160 -9.39 -23.36 -0.13
CA THR A 160 -9.42 -24.73 -0.65
C THR A 160 -10.07 -24.83 -2.03
N THR A 161 -9.31 -25.24 -3.03
CA THR A 161 -9.86 -25.97 -4.17
C THR A 161 -10.29 -27.34 -3.64
N VAL A 162 -11.45 -27.40 -2.96
CA VAL A 162 -12.19 -28.65 -2.85
C VAL A 162 -12.79 -28.86 -4.23
N LYS A 163 -12.28 -29.85 -4.96
CA LYS A 163 -12.98 -30.43 -6.11
C LYS A 163 -14.12 -31.31 -5.61
#